data_AF-A0A6P0P7S3-F1
#
_entry.id   AF-A0A6P0P7S3-F1
#
_cell.length_a   1.000
_cell.length_b   1.000
_cell.length_c   1.000
_cell.angle_alpha   90.00
_cell.angle_beta   90.00
_cell.angle_gamma   90.00
#
_symmetry.space_group_name_H-M   'P 1'
#
loop_
_entity.id
_entity.type
_entity.pdbx_description
1 polymer ?
#
loop_
_entity_poly.entity_id
_entity_poly.type
_entity_poly.pdbx_seq_one_letter_code
_entity_poly.pdbx_strand_id
1 'polypeptide(L)'
;MAIFKDSAGTATQHIYGVISPDGKIISGEGFKCHKLRYGLYLIEFDQPFVDTPAAICTIYGGEWQTFNLSVAVVDVAPWHFVCTTSSPDRSEDCGFTFIAFGNI
;
A
#
# COMPACT_ATOMS: atom_id res chain seq x y z
N MET A 1 -6.97 -14.01 2.36
CA MET A 1 -5.62 -14.14 1.77
C MET A 1 -5.68 -15.24 0.72
N ALA A 2 -5.37 -14.92 -0.54
CA ALA A 2 -5.33 -15.92 -1.62
C ALA A 2 -3.87 -16.16 -2.05
N ILE A 3 -3.49 -17.44 -2.13
CA ILE A 3 -2.14 -17.89 -2.48
C ILE A 3 -2.16 -18.32 -3.94
N PHE A 4 -1.24 -17.79 -4.73
CA PHE A 4 -1.02 -18.21 -6.12
C PHE A 4 0.31 -18.97 -6.21
N LYS A 5 0.40 -19.94 -7.10
CA LYS A 5 1.69 -20.56 -7.43
C LYS A 5 2.23 -19.90 -8.69
N ASP A 6 3.49 -19.49 -8.67
CA ASP A 6 4.18 -19.05 -9.87
C ASP A 6 4.44 -20.25 -10.81
N SER A 7 5.01 -19.99 -11.99
CA SER A 7 5.36 -21.02 -12.96
C SER A 7 6.38 -22.04 -12.47
N ALA A 8 7.10 -21.75 -11.38
CA ALA A 8 8.06 -22.66 -10.73
C ALA A 8 7.43 -23.44 -9.56
N GLY A 9 6.16 -23.18 -9.21
CA GLY A 9 5.46 -23.81 -8.10
C GLY A 9 5.69 -23.12 -6.74
N THR A 10 6.40 -21.99 -6.72
CA THR A 10 6.63 -21.18 -5.53
C THR A 10 5.33 -20.52 -5.11
N ALA A 11 5.00 -20.61 -3.83
CA ALA A 11 3.83 -19.93 -3.30
C ALA A 11 4.08 -18.43 -3.24
N THR A 12 3.13 -17.67 -3.77
CA THR A 12 3.11 -16.21 -3.79
C THR A 12 1.85 -15.74 -3.08
N GLN A 13 1.97 -14.67 -2.30
CA GLN A 13 0.84 -13.98 -1.72
C GLN A 13 0.67 -12.60 -2.36
N HIS A 14 -0.55 -12.11 -2.29
CA HIS A 14 -0.86 -10.72 -2.59
C HIS A 14 -1.66 -10.14 -1.42
N ILE A 15 -1.30 -8.94 -1.02
CA ILE A 15 -1.98 -8.16 0.01
C ILE A 15 -2.38 -6.86 -0.66
N TYR A 16 -3.66 -6.52 -0.60
CA TYR A 16 -4.17 -5.30 -1.20
C TYR A 16 -5.15 -4.62 -0.25
N GLY A 17 -5.30 -3.32 -0.41
CA GLY A 17 -6.21 -2.56 0.43
C GLY A 17 -6.54 -1.19 -0.13
N VAL A 18 -7.58 -0.61 0.45
CA VAL A 18 -8.01 0.77 0.21
C VAL A 18 -7.94 1.51 1.54
N ILE A 19 -7.18 2.60 1.56
CA ILE A 19 -6.89 3.40 2.74
C ILE A 19 -7.52 4.77 2.59
N SER A 20 -8.21 5.24 3.62
CA SER A 20 -8.75 6.60 3.69
C SER A 20 -7.66 7.63 4.01
N PRO A 21 -7.89 8.95 3.78
CA PRO A 21 -6.93 10.00 4.14
C PRO A 21 -6.49 10.01 5.62
N ASP A 22 -7.35 9.56 6.54
CA ASP A 22 -7.03 9.47 7.97
C ASP A 22 -6.31 8.16 8.35
N GLY A 23 -6.00 7.29 7.40
CA GLY A 23 -5.28 6.04 7.60
C GLY A 23 -6.16 4.86 8.03
N LYS A 24 -7.50 4.98 7.94
CA LYS A 24 -8.41 3.86 8.19
C LYS A 24 -8.45 2.93 6.98
N ILE A 25 -8.59 1.65 7.26
CA ILE A 25 -8.77 0.62 6.25
C ILE A 25 -10.23 0.64 5.82
N ILE A 26 -10.49 0.99 4.56
CA ILE A 26 -11.82 0.93 3.95
C ILE A 26 -12.11 -0.50 3.48
N SER A 27 -11.11 -1.16 2.89
CA SER A 27 -11.19 -2.55 2.45
C SER A 27 -9.80 -3.19 2.34
N GLY A 28 -9.77 -4.53 2.30
CA GLY A 28 -8.54 -5.33 2.32
C GLY A 28 -8.33 -6.03 3.66
N GLU A 29 -7.36 -6.94 3.70
CA GLU A 29 -7.00 -7.74 4.89
C GLU A 29 -5.53 -8.19 4.83
N GLY A 30 -4.97 -8.65 5.95
CA GLY A 30 -3.59 -9.14 6.04
C GLY A 30 -2.55 -8.04 6.27
N PHE A 31 -2.99 -6.84 6.67
CA PHE A 31 -2.12 -5.72 6.98
C PHE A 31 -2.76 -4.78 8.00
N LYS A 32 -1.91 -3.94 8.59
CA LYS A 32 -2.28 -2.76 9.40
C LYS A 32 -1.80 -1.51 8.70
N CYS A 33 -2.53 -0.42 8.89
CA CYS A 33 -2.14 0.89 8.38
C CYS A 33 -1.89 1.83 9.56
N HIS A 34 -0.72 2.46 9.56
CA HIS A 34 -0.33 3.48 10.53
C HIS A 34 -0.06 4.78 9.79
N LYS A 35 -0.88 5.80 10.04
CA LYS A 35 -0.58 7.16 9.60
C LYS A 35 0.44 7.77 10.55
N LEU A 36 1.65 8.03 10.04
CA LEU A 36 2.76 8.52 10.86
C LEU A 36 2.73 10.05 10.99
N ARG A 37 2.41 10.74 9.89
CA ARG A 37 2.23 12.20 9.80
C ARG A 37 1.48 12.54 8.52
N TYR A 38 1.28 13.82 8.25
CA TYR A 38 0.66 14.31 7.02
C TYR A 38 1.28 13.68 5.78
N GLY A 39 0.44 12.98 5.01
CA GLY A 39 0.79 12.32 3.77
C GLY A 39 1.88 11.26 3.93
N LEU A 40 2.06 10.62 5.09
CA LEU A 40 3.02 9.53 5.29
C LEU A 40 2.37 8.37 6.04
N TYR A 41 2.36 7.20 5.39
CA TYR A 41 1.69 6.00 5.86
C TYR A 41 2.65 4.82 5.86
N LEU A 42 2.56 4.01 6.90
CA LEU A 42 3.23 2.73 7.03
C LEU A 42 2.17 1.63 6.92
N ILE A 43 2.33 0.75 5.95
CA ILE A 43 1.54 -0.47 5.84
C ILE A 43 2.39 -1.63 6.35
N GLU A 44 1.97 -2.22 7.46
CA GLU A 44 2.64 -3.35 8.11
C GLU A 44 1.89 -4.64 7.74
N PHE A 45 2.60 -5.65 7.24
CA PHE A 45 1.99 -6.92 6.84
C PHE A 45 1.85 -7.85 8.05
N ASP A 46 0.67 -8.45 8.23
CA ASP A 46 0.44 -9.40 9.33
C ASP A 46 1.29 -10.68 9.17
N GLN A 47 1.52 -11.09 7.92
CA GLN A 47 2.47 -12.14 7.54
C GLN A 47 3.54 -11.54 6.63
N PRO A 48 4.81 -11.53 7.04
CA PRO A 48 5.88 -11.00 6.21
C PRO A 48 6.09 -11.87 4.96
N PHE A 49 6.55 -11.24 3.89
CA PHE A 49 7.07 -11.93 2.71
C PHE A 49 8.44 -12.57 3.02
N VAL A 50 8.88 -13.52 2.18
CA VAL A 50 10.24 -14.09 2.29
C VAL A 50 11.30 -13.06 1.88
N ASP A 51 11.04 -12.35 0.80
CA ASP A 51 11.90 -11.32 0.22
C ASP A 51 11.13 -9.99 0.08
N THR A 52 11.82 -8.92 -0.28
CA THR A 52 11.17 -7.62 -0.53
C THR A 52 10.11 -7.77 -1.63
N PRO A 53 8.81 -7.52 -1.32
CA PRO A 53 7.73 -7.66 -2.30
C PRO A 53 7.76 -6.51 -3.32
N ALA A 54 7.06 -6.70 -4.44
CA ALA A 54 6.69 -5.60 -5.32
C ALA A 54 5.47 -4.88 -4.74
N ALA A 55 5.56 -3.58 -4.51
CA ALA A 55 4.46 -2.74 -4.01
C ALA A 55 4.08 -1.67 -5.03
N ILE A 56 2.77 -1.54 -5.30
CA ILE A 56 2.20 -0.52 -6.19
C ILE A 56 1.12 0.21 -5.42
N CYS A 57 1.08 1.53 -5.55
CA CYS A 57 0.02 2.37 -5.00
C CYS A 57 -0.61 3.22 -6.11
N THR A 58 -1.90 3.53 -5.95
CA THR A 58 -2.59 4.55 -6.76
C THR A 58 -3.52 5.37 -5.86
N ILE A 59 -3.87 6.57 -6.30
CA ILE A 59 -4.77 7.45 -5.56
C ILE A 59 -6.20 6.89 -5.58
N TYR A 60 -6.89 7.01 -4.45
CA TYR A 60 -8.28 6.60 -4.27
C TYR A 60 -9.15 7.80 -3.96
N GLY A 61 -10.16 8.04 -4.80
CA GLY A 61 -11.12 9.13 -4.64
C GLY A 61 -11.79 9.46 -5.97
N GLY A 62 -12.71 10.43 -5.95
CA GLY A 62 -13.32 10.93 -7.18
C GLY A 62 -12.30 11.72 -8.00
N GLU A 63 -12.16 11.40 -9.28
CA GLU A 63 -11.12 11.94 -10.18
C GLU A 63 -11.02 13.48 -10.16
N TRP A 64 -12.16 14.18 -10.13
CA TRP A 64 -12.21 15.65 -10.07
C TRP A 64 -11.65 16.27 -8.80
N GLN A 65 -11.54 15.50 -7.71
CA GLN A 65 -11.01 15.95 -6.43
C GLN A 65 -9.53 15.57 -6.24
N THR A 66 -9.04 14.60 -7.01
CA THR A 66 -7.74 13.97 -6.77
C THR A 66 -6.78 14.05 -7.95
N PHE A 67 -7.16 14.71 -9.06
CA PHE A 67 -6.34 14.82 -10.28
C PHE A 67 -4.95 15.44 -10.07
N ASN A 68 -4.77 16.26 -9.03
CA ASN A 68 -3.51 16.91 -8.69
C ASN A 68 -2.75 16.18 -7.56
N LEU A 69 -3.23 15.02 -7.11
CA LEU A 69 -2.63 14.28 -6.01
C LEU A 69 -1.78 13.12 -6.54
N SER A 70 -0.76 12.75 -5.77
CA SER A 70 0.15 11.66 -6.09
C SER A 70 0.39 10.78 -4.88
N VAL A 71 0.67 9.49 -5.12
CA VAL A 71 1.16 8.55 -4.13
C VAL A 71 2.47 7.95 -4.62
N ALA A 72 3.46 7.87 -3.72
CA ALA A 72 4.76 7.28 -4.01
C ALA A 72 5.16 6.31 -2.90
N VAL A 73 5.61 5.12 -3.27
CA VAL A 73 6.25 4.18 -2.36
C VAL A 73 7.67 4.68 -2.12
N VAL A 74 8.06 4.85 -0.86
CA VAL A 74 9.38 5.40 -0.47
C VAL A 74 10.29 4.38 0.19
N ASP A 75 9.73 3.31 0.73
CA ASP A 75 10.47 2.20 1.33
C ASP A 75 9.66 0.91 1.26
N VAL A 76 10.32 -0.22 1.03
CA VAL A 76 9.70 -1.55 0.96
C VAL A 76 10.62 -2.57 1.61
N ALA A 77 10.06 -3.34 2.53
CA ALA A 77 10.72 -4.45 3.20
C ALA A 77 9.77 -5.66 3.26
N PRO A 78 10.26 -6.85 3.64
CA PRO A 78 9.41 -8.03 3.73
C PRO A 78 8.24 -7.89 4.73
N TRP A 79 8.36 -7.05 5.76
CA TRP A 79 7.33 -6.85 6.79
C TRP A 79 6.50 -5.58 6.61
N HIS A 80 6.88 -4.67 5.71
CA HIS A 80 6.13 -3.42 5.52
C HIS A 80 6.41 -2.74 4.17
N PHE A 81 5.61 -1.73 3.86
CA PHE A 81 6.04 -0.65 2.99
C PHE A 81 5.63 0.70 3.55
N VAL A 82 6.34 1.74 3.14
CA VAL A 82 6.02 3.14 3.44
C VAL A 82 5.63 3.82 2.14
N CYS A 83 4.52 4.56 2.15
CA CYS A 83 4.16 5.45 1.07
C CYS A 83 3.89 6.86 1.56
N THR A 84 4.07 7.81 0.64
CA THR A 84 3.70 9.20 0.85
C THR A 84 2.63 9.62 -0.14
N THR A 85 1.69 10.44 0.33
CA THR A 85 0.72 11.14 -0.51
C THR A 85 0.98 12.64 -0.49
N SER A 86 0.75 13.31 -1.61
CA SER A 86 1.06 14.72 -1.77
C SER A 86 0.18 15.39 -2.81
N SER A 87 0.00 16.69 -2.65
CA SER A 87 -0.33 17.61 -3.75
C SER A 87 0.99 18.12 -4.38
N PRO A 88 0.97 18.94 -5.45
CA PRO A 88 2.20 19.34 -6.13
C PRO A 88 3.18 20.11 -5.24
N ASP A 89 2.67 20.81 -4.23
CA ASP A 89 3.46 21.74 -3.42
C ASP A 89 3.87 21.19 -2.05
N ARG A 90 3.20 20.13 -1.57
CA ARG A 90 3.39 19.62 -0.19
C ARG A 90 2.86 18.20 0.00
N SER A 91 3.31 17.55 1.07
CA SER A 91 2.65 16.36 1.60
C SER A 91 1.21 16.69 2.01
N GLU A 92 0.30 15.81 1.65
CA GLU A 92 -1.13 16.00 1.85
C GLU A 92 -1.80 14.65 2.06
N ASP A 93 -2.70 14.56 3.03
CA ASP A 93 -3.43 13.32 3.31
C ASP A 93 -4.40 13.02 2.18
N CYS A 94 -4.25 11.87 1.54
CA CYS A 94 -5.16 11.40 0.50
C CYS A 94 -5.47 9.93 0.67
N GLY A 95 -6.64 9.51 0.20
CA GLY A 95 -6.94 8.09 0.10
C GLY A 95 -6.08 7.46 -1.00
N PHE A 96 -5.68 6.21 -0.80
CA PHE A 96 -4.94 5.45 -1.79
C PHE A 96 -5.37 3.98 -1.77
N THR A 97 -5.20 3.30 -2.89
CA THR A 97 -5.22 1.84 -2.96
C THR A 97 -3.80 1.33 -3.14
N PHE A 98 -3.57 0.09 -2.73
CA PHE A 98 -2.29 -0.56 -2.98
C PHE A 98 -2.46 -2.05 -3.24
N ILE A 99 -1.44 -2.64 -3.85
CA ILE A 99 -1.19 -4.08 -3.86
C ILE A 99 0.29 -4.33 -3.60
N ALA A 100 0.59 -5.28 -2.72
CA ALA A 100 1.90 -5.85 -2.48
C ALA A 100 1.87 -7.32 -2.93
N PHE A 101 2.87 -7.74 -3.69
CA PHE A 101 2.94 -9.09 -4.27
C PHE A 101 4.35 -9.65 -4.11
N GLY A 102 4.47 -10.91 -3.69
CA GLY A 102 5.76 -11.55 -3.47
C GLY A 102 5.65 -12.97 -2.94
N ASN A 103 6.82 -13.59 -2.74
CA ASN A 103 6.93 -14.97 -2.26
C ASN A 103 6.61 -15.08 -0.76
N ILE A 104 6.09 -16.27 -0.39
CA ILE A 104 5.88 -16.70 1.00
C ILE A 104 6.66 -17.95 1.34
#